data_AF-A0A9X7BJC4-F1
#
_entry.id   AF-A0A9X7BJC4-F1
#
_cell.length_a   1.000
_cell.length_b   1.000
_cell.length_c   1.000
_cell.angle_alpha   90.00
_cell.angle_beta   90.00
_cell.angle_gamma   90.00
#
_symmetry.space_group_name_H-M   'P 1'
#
loop_
_entity.id
_entity.type
_entity.pdbx_description
1 polymer ?
#
loop_
_entity_poly.entity_id
_entity_poly.type
_entity_poly.pdbx_seq_one_letter_code
_entity_poly.pdbx_strand_id
1 'polypeptide(L)'
;MFYNRVITMALPSLNAISYLEVYQLDQRYLDKVLTLSQEFQKSLNIEDFSFDFQKAIEITDFYDNTFVTNSINHTIKKEGISVGKMIDTIYFAVNNLLELSEHNNIFRSRVLNTITNAFLNLSHQENESYFFYYEKDNNQTSYRYHIFLAIQENKENLFLKIVPISIDVTINSNIEEIRILNTHDIRDFTVNIKAINLVFYDIDNPNLLKDFNRS
;
A
#
# COMPACT_ATOMS: atom_id res chain seq x y z
N MET A 1 6.89 28.89 8.82
CA MET A 1 5.79 28.12 8.20
C MET A 1 6.40 27.37 7.03
N PHE A 2 6.38 26.04 7.03
CA PHE A 2 6.87 25.23 5.91
C PHE A 2 5.66 24.77 5.10
N TYR A 3 5.71 24.92 3.77
CA TYR A 3 4.68 24.46 2.86
C TYR A 3 5.09 23.10 2.30
N ASN A 4 4.12 22.19 2.14
CA ASN A 4 4.37 20.90 1.51
C ASN A 4 4.34 21.05 -0.02
N ARG A 5 5.39 20.59 -0.69
CA ARG A 5 5.38 20.37 -2.14
C ARG A 5 4.80 19.00 -2.42
N VAL A 6 3.81 18.92 -3.30
CA VAL A 6 3.24 17.65 -3.78
C VAL A 6 3.72 17.42 -5.20
N ILE A 7 4.20 16.21 -5.47
CA ILE A 7 4.66 15.79 -6.79
C ILE A 7 4.00 14.45 -7.07
N THR A 8 3.27 14.36 -8.19
CA THR A 8 2.79 13.09 -8.74
C THR A 8 3.67 12.74 -9.92
N MET A 9 4.24 11.54 -9.92
CA MET A 9 5.11 11.05 -11.00
C MET A 9 4.53 9.76 -11.54
N ALA A 10 4.43 9.65 -12.86
CA ALA A 10 4.16 8.41 -13.56
C ALA A 10 5.41 8.07 -14.35
N LEU A 11 6.03 6.95 -14.02
CA LEU A 11 7.24 6.45 -14.67
C LEU A 11 6.91 5.11 -15.35
N PRO A 12 7.47 4.81 -16.53
CA PRO A 12 7.31 3.49 -17.12
C PRO A 12 7.85 2.42 -16.17
N SER A 13 7.01 1.47 -15.79
CA SER A 13 7.44 0.29 -15.04
C SER A 13 8.05 -0.73 -15.99
N LEU A 14 9.21 -1.29 -15.63
CA LEU A 14 9.77 -2.48 -16.29
C LEU A 14 9.17 -3.78 -15.75
N ASN A 15 8.48 -3.71 -14.61
CA ASN A 15 7.79 -4.84 -14.00
C ASN A 15 6.33 -4.88 -14.44
N ALA A 16 5.81 -6.08 -14.71
CA ALA A 16 4.40 -6.29 -15.04
C ALA A 16 3.47 -5.93 -13.86
N ILE A 17 4.00 -5.95 -12.64
CA ILE A 17 3.30 -5.59 -11.41
C ILE A 17 4.17 -4.66 -10.57
N SER A 18 3.56 -3.68 -9.92
CA SER A 18 4.25 -2.77 -9.01
C SER A 18 3.34 -2.34 -7.86
N TYR A 19 3.87 -1.50 -6.97
CA TYR A 19 3.08 -0.80 -5.96
C TYR A 19 2.64 0.56 -6.48
N LEU A 20 1.50 1.05 -5.99
CA LEU A 20 1.21 2.48 -5.96
C LEU A 20 1.96 3.09 -4.78
N GLU A 21 2.94 3.93 -5.08
CA GLU A 21 3.87 4.48 -4.08
C GLU A 21 3.39 5.83 -3.53
N VAL A 22 3.28 5.95 -2.20
CA VAL A 22 2.82 7.17 -1.51
C VAL A 22 3.79 7.58 -0.42
N TYR A 23 4.41 8.75 -0.60
CA TYR A 23 5.55 9.21 0.21
C TYR A 23 5.29 10.50 0.98
N GLN A 24 5.79 10.57 2.22
CA GLN A 24 5.98 11.81 2.99
C GLN A 24 7.30 11.77 3.75
N LEU A 25 8.33 12.40 3.17
CA LEU A 25 9.72 12.35 3.66
C LEU A 25 10.51 13.59 3.24
N ASP A 26 11.62 13.85 3.93
CA ASP A 26 12.64 14.79 3.45
C ASP A 26 13.27 14.28 2.15
N GLN A 27 13.48 15.17 1.17
CA GLN A 27 14.03 14.85 -0.14
C GLN A 27 15.35 14.05 -0.05
N ARG A 28 16.15 14.25 0.99
CA ARG A 28 17.43 13.53 1.20
C ARG A 28 17.27 12.02 1.34
N TYR A 29 16.06 11.52 1.62
CA TYR A 29 15.77 10.09 1.76
C TYR A 29 15.05 9.48 0.56
N LEU A 30 14.76 10.26 -0.48
CA LEU A 30 13.98 9.79 -1.63
C LEU A 30 14.65 8.59 -2.31
N ASP A 31 15.94 8.70 -2.64
CA ASP A 31 16.70 7.63 -3.29
C ASP A 31 16.72 6.34 -2.46
N LYS A 32 16.78 6.49 -1.13
CA LYS A 32 16.74 5.37 -0.19
C LYS A 32 15.38 4.66 -0.23
N VAL A 33 14.29 5.42 -0.19
CA VAL A 33 12.94 4.85 -0.24
C VAL A 33 12.62 4.22 -1.60
N LEU A 34 13.11 4.80 -2.71
CA LEU A 34 12.99 4.21 -4.04
C LEU A 34 13.74 2.87 -4.14
N THR A 35 14.91 2.77 -3.53
CA THR A 35 15.66 1.50 -3.46
C THR A 35 14.89 0.46 -2.64
N LEU A 36 14.35 0.86 -1.48
CA LEU A 36 13.52 -0.03 -0.65
C LEU A 36 12.26 -0.48 -1.39
N SER A 37 11.57 0.40 -2.11
CA SER A 37 10.36 0.01 -2.84
C SER A 37 10.66 -0.99 -3.94
N GLN A 38 11.79 -0.85 -4.65
CA GLN A 38 12.29 -1.81 -5.62
C GLN A 38 12.59 -3.18 -5.00
N GLU A 39 13.15 -3.21 -3.79
CA GLU A 39 13.39 -4.45 -3.06
C GLU A 39 12.09 -5.14 -2.65
N PHE A 40 11.13 -4.37 -2.12
CA PHE A 40 9.81 -4.90 -1.79
C PHE A 40 9.03 -5.39 -3.01
N GLN A 41 9.36 -4.99 -4.24
CA GLN A 41 8.78 -5.61 -5.44
C GLN A 41 8.99 -7.12 -5.48
N LYS A 42 10.07 -7.62 -4.87
CA LYS A 42 10.33 -9.07 -4.79
C LYS A 42 9.24 -9.81 -4.01
N SER A 43 8.50 -9.13 -3.13
CA SER A 43 7.35 -9.71 -2.41
C SER A 43 6.07 -9.79 -3.24
N LEU A 44 6.08 -9.30 -4.49
CA LEU A 44 5.00 -9.50 -5.45
C LEU A 44 5.31 -10.69 -6.35
N ASN A 45 4.38 -11.63 -6.42
CA ASN A 45 4.49 -12.79 -7.30
C ASN A 45 4.03 -12.39 -8.72
N ILE A 46 4.86 -12.60 -9.73
CA ILE A 46 4.55 -12.23 -11.12
C ILE A 46 3.59 -13.20 -11.82
N GLU A 47 3.45 -14.43 -11.32
CA GLU A 47 2.61 -15.46 -11.96
C GLU A 47 1.14 -15.25 -11.64
N ASP A 48 0.83 -15.00 -10.38
CA ASP A 48 -0.54 -14.82 -9.93
C ASP A 48 -0.84 -13.39 -9.50
N PHE A 49 0.15 -12.50 -9.43
CA PHE A 49 0.05 -11.12 -8.96
C PHE A 49 -0.22 -10.96 -7.46
N SER A 50 0.01 -12.00 -6.65
CA SER A 50 -0.27 -11.95 -5.21
C SER A 50 0.87 -11.32 -4.42
N PHE A 51 0.55 -10.83 -3.22
CA PHE A 51 1.55 -10.43 -2.25
C PHE A 51 1.95 -11.61 -1.36
N ASP A 52 3.24 -11.93 -1.41
CA ASP A 52 3.90 -12.91 -0.56
C ASP A 52 4.33 -12.25 0.76
N PHE A 53 3.51 -12.46 1.78
CA PHE A 53 3.73 -11.92 3.12
C PHE A 53 5.00 -12.47 3.77
N GLN A 54 5.34 -13.73 3.53
CA GLN A 54 6.53 -14.35 4.12
C GLN A 54 7.79 -13.73 3.50
N LYS A 55 7.80 -13.58 2.18
CA LYS A 55 8.91 -12.93 1.48
C LYS A 55 9.07 -11.46 1.86
N ALA A 56 7.97 -10.76 2.13
CA ALA A 56 8.04 -9.40 2.66
C ALA A 56 8.70 -9.33 4.05
N ILE A 57 8.44 -10.31 4.94
CA ILE A 57 9.14 -10.43 6.23
C ILE A 57 10.63 -10.75 6.01
N GLU A 58 10.96 -11.69 5.12
CA GLU A 58 12.37 -12.04 4.82
C GLU A 58 13.17 -10.84 4.30
N ILE A 59 12.56 -9.98 3.49
CA ILE A 59 13.17 -8.71 3.06
C ILE A 59 13.49 -7.84 4.27
N THR A 60 12.63 -7.82 5.30
CA THR A 60 12.88 -7.03 6.51
C THR A 60 14.07 -7.55 7.31
N ASP A 61 14.25 -8.87 7.39
CA ASP A 61 15.33 -9.52 8.15
C ASP A 61 16.73 -9.23 7.57
N PHE A 62 16.80 -8.79 6.31
CA PHE A 62 18.08 -8.44 5.66
C PHE A 62 18.64 -7.10 6.15
N TYR A 63 17.80 -6.21 6.71
CA TYR A 63 18.23 -4.88 7.12
C TYR A 63 18.55 -4.82 8.61
N ASP A 64 19.82 -4.57 8.92
CA ASP A 64 20.22 -4.12 10.23
C ASP A 64 19.48 -2.83 10.60
N ASN A 65 19.18 -2.66 11.88
CA ASN A 65 18.46 -1.51 12.42
C ASN A 65 17.00 -1.35 11.94
N THR A 66 16.35 -2.48 11.69
CA THR A 66 14.92 -2.51 11.41
C THR A 66 14.17 -3.37 12.40
N PHE A 67 12.88 -3.09 12.54
CA PHE A 67 11.97 -3.95 13.27
C PHE A 67 10.56 -3.81 12.72
N VAL A 68 9.84 -4.92 12.66
CA VAL A 68 8.42 -4.93 12.36
C VAL A 68 7.67 -4.53 13.63
N THR A 69 6.97 -3.39 13.61
CA THR A 69 6.15 -2.95 14.76
C THR A 69 4.82 -3.68 14.81
N ASN A 70 4.22 -3.88 13.63
CA ASN A 70 2.87 -4.38 13.52
C ASN A 70 2.64 -4.99 12.13
N SER A 71 1.66 -5.87 12.00
CA SER A 71 1.29 -6.46 10.71
C SER A 71 -0.19 -6.84 10.67
N ILE A 72 -0.74 -6.89 9.47
CA ILE A 72 -2.11 -7.34 9.19
C ILE A 72 -2.04 -8.46 8.17
N ASN A 73 -2.73 -9.57 8.44
CA ASN A 73 -3.05 -10.60 7.47
C ASN A 73 -4.41 -11.16 7.86
N HIS A 74 -5.47 -10.51 7.37
CA HIS A 74 -6.83 -10.77 7.84
C HIS A 74 -7.86 -10.57 6.74
N THR A 75 -8.91 -11.40 6.77
CA THR A 75 -10.04 -11.32 5.84
C THR A 75 -11.26 -10.69 6.50
N ILE A 76 -11.76 -9.61 5.90
CA ILE A 76 -12.96 -8.89 6.32
C ILE A 76 -14.09 -9.27 5.38
N LYS A 77 -15.18 -9.84 5.92
CA LYS A 77 -16.41 -10.14 5.17
C LYS A 77 -17.54 -9.26 5.69
N LYS A 78 -18.24 -8.58 4.77
CA LYS A 78 -19.40 -7.72 5.08
C LYS A 78 -20.43 -7.87 3.97
N GLU A 79 -21.66 -8.12 4.37
CA GLU A 79 -22.82 -8.21 3.47
C GLU A 79 -23.67 -6.94 3.63
N GLY A 80 -24.29 -6.49 2.53
CA GLY A 80 -25.22 -5.36 2.54
C GLY A 80 -24.62 -4.06 3.07
N ILE A 81 -23.33 -3.81 2.82
CA ILE A 81 -22.62 -2.62 3.31
C ILE A 81 -22.40 -1.61 2.18
N SER A 82 -22.43 -0.31 2.48
CA SER A 82 -22.05 0.69 1.50
C SER A 82 -20.54 0.67 1.23
N VAL A 83 -20.14 0.95 -0.01
CA VAL A 83 -18.73 1.04 -0.42
C VAL A 83 -17.96 1.99 0.50
N GLY A 84 -18.54 3.15 0.86
CA GLY A 84 -17.93 4.12 1.77
C GLY A 84 -17.61 3.54 3.15
N LYS A 85 -18.52 2.74 3.73
CA LYS A 85 -18.27 2.09 5.03
C LYS A 85 -17.21 0.98 4.93
N MET A 86 -17.10 0.31 3.79
CA MET A 86 -16.01 -0.64 3.54
C MET A 86 -14.67 0.09 3.44
N ILE A 87 -14.61 1.19 2.71
CA ILE A 87 -13.43 2.08 2.63
C ILE A 87 -13.01 2.52 4.04
N ASP A 88 -13.94 3.02 4.86
CA ASP A 88 -13.66 3.44 6.23
C ASP A 88 -13.10 2.30 7.09
N THR A 89 -13.64 1.08 6.91
CA THR A 89 -13.19 -0.12 7.62
C THR A 89 -11.74 -0.46 7.25
N ILE A 90 -11.41 -0.45 5.96
CA ILE A 90 -10.06 -0.74 5.46
C ILE A 90 -9.10 0.37 5.89
N TYR A 91 -9.50 1.63 5.75
CA TYR A 91 -8.72 2.78 6.18
C TYR A 91 -8.42 2.72 7.67
N PHE A 92 -9.39 2.39 8.52
CA PHE A 92 -9.15 2.26 9.96
C PHE A 92 -8.13 1.15 10.28
N ALA A 93 -8.21 0.01 9.60
CA ALA A 93 -7.23 -1.07 9.76
C ALA A 93 -5.81 -0.62 9.37
N VAL A 94 -5.65 -0.01 8.20
CA VAL A 94 -4.36 0.51 7.73
C VAL A 94 -3.84 1.64 8.62
N ASN A 95 -4.73 2.53 9.08
CA ASN A 95 -4.37 3.65 9.94
C ASN A 95 -3.88 3.20 11.32
N ASN A 96 -4.47 2.14 11.87
CA ASN A 96 -4.01 1.52 13.11
C ASN A 96 -2.67 0.81 12.92
N LEU A 97 -2.48 0.12 11.80
CA LEU A 97 -1.20 -0.51 11.46
C LEU A 97 -0.06 0.50 11.41
N LEU A 98 -0.30 1.69 10.86
CA LEU A 98 0.73 2.72 10.69
C LEU A 98 1.22 3.32 12.02
N GLU A 99 0.39 3.31 13.07
CA GLU A 99 0.72 3.84 14.41
C GLU A 99 1.25 5.28 14.36
N LEU A 100 0.66 6.12 13.49
CA LEU A 100 1.18 7.48 13.30
C LEU A 100 0.87 8.39 14.47
N SER A 101 1.70 9.41 14.68
CA SER A 101 1.39 10.52 15.57
C SER A 101 0.25 11.39 15.00
N GLU A 102 -0.44 12.12 15.88
CA GLU A 102 -1.55 13.04 15.54
C GLU A 102 -1.14 14.17 14.58
N HIS A 103 0.16 14.46 14.46
CA HIS A 103 0.66 15.53 13.59
C HIS A 103 0.71 15.14 12.09
N ASN A 104 0.42 13.89 11.74
CA ASN A 104 0.54 13.37 10.36
C ASN A 104 -0.75 13.43 9.53
N ASN A 105 -1.62 14.41 9.80
CA ASN A 105 -2.93 14.55 9.13
C ASN A 105 -2.87 14.57 7.60
N ILE A 106 -1.83 15.19 7.03
CA ILE A 106 -1.67 15.27 5.57
C ILE A 106 -1.38 13.90 4.98
N PHE A 107 -0.51 13.11 5.61
CA PHE A 107 -0.24 11.75 5.16
C PHE A 107 -1.47 10.86 5.35
N ARG A 108 -2.16 10.94 6.49
CA ARG A 108 -3.42 10.20 6.74
C ARG A 108 -4.47 10.48 5.65
N SER A 109 -4.63 11.73 5.24
CA SER A 109 -5.54 12.09 4.13
C SER A 109 -5.10 11.48 2.80
N ARG A 110 -3.80 11.40 2.51
CA ARG A 110 -3.29 10.71 1.30
C ARG A 110 -3.54 9.21 1.35
N VAL A 111 -3.34 8.58 2.50
CA VAL A 111 -3.66 7.16 2.72
C VAL A 111 -5.16 6.91 2.51
N LEU A 112 -6.03 7.74 3.09
CA LEU A 112 -7.48 7.64 2.87
C LEU A 112 -7.85 7.76 1.39
N ASN A 113 -7.29 8.73 0.67
CA ASN A 113 -7.56 8.90 -0.76
C ASN A 113 -7.09 7.70 -1.58
N THR A 114 -5.93 7.14 -1.22
CA THR A 114 -5.36 5.95 -1.87
C THR A 114 -6.25 4.74 -1.67
N ILE A 115 -6.69 4.49 -0.44
CA ILE A 115 -7.63 3.40 -0.13
C ILE A 115 -8.99 3.65 -0.77
N THR A 116 -9.46 4.90 -0.83
CA THR A 116 -10.70 5.24 -1.54
C THR A 116 -10.62 4.85 -3.02
N ASN A 117 -9.51 5.16 -3.69
CA ASN A 117 -9.27 4.77 -5.08
C ASN A 117 -9.05 3.26 -5.29
N ALA A 118 -8.75 2.50 -4.23
CA ALA A 118 -8.73 1.05 -4.31
C ALA A 118 -10.13 0.43 -4.48
N PHE A 119 -11.21 1.19 -4.20
CA PHE A 119 -12.60 0.75 -4.38
C PHE A 119 -13.37 1.55 -5.42
N LEU A 120 -12.94 2.79 -5.70
CA LEU A 120 -13.60 3.72 -6.62
C LEU A 120 -12.67 4.06 -7.79
N ASN A 121 -13.23 4.66 -8.84
CA ASN A 121 -12.45 5.11 -10.01
C ASN A 121 -11.64 3.98 -10.68
N LEU A 122 -12.07 2.72 -10.54
CA LEU A 122 -11.33 1.55 -11.03
C LEU A 122 -11.16 1.56 -12.55
N SER A 123 -12.14 2.09 -13.28
CA SER A 123 -12.09 2.26 -14.74
C SER A 123 -10.90 3.10 -15.23
N HIS A 124 -10.40 4.02 -14.40
CA HIS A 124 -9.22 4.84 -14.72
C HIS A 124 -7.89 4.16 -14.37
N GLN A 125 -7.93 3.01 -13.71
CA GLN A 125 -6.76 2.33 -13.14
C GLN A 125 -6.47 0.97 -13.79
N GLU A 126 -7.29 0.50 -14.75
CA GLU A 126 -7.18 -0.86 -15.31
C GLU A 126 -5.88 -1.16 -16.06
N ASN A 127 -5.15 -0.12 -16.48
CA ASN A 127 -3.86 -0.26 -17.17
C ASN A 127 -2.66 0.02 -16.26
N GLU A 128 -2.90 0.21 -14.96
CA GLU A 128 -1.87 0.54 -13.98
C GLU A 128 -1.27 -0.73 -13.39
N SER A 129 0.05 -0.74 -13.16
CA SER A 129 0.77 -1.94 -12.70
C SER A 129 0.48 -2.34 -11.25
N TYR A 130 -0.23 -1.51 -10.49
CA TYR A 130 -0.61 -1.79 -9.10
C TYR A 130 -2.01 -2.34 -8.93
N PHE A 131 -2.77 -2.49 -10.01
CA PHE A 131 -4.15 -2.94 -10.00
C PHE A 131 -4.39 -4.01 -11.08
N PHE A 132 -5.05 -5.11 -10.72
CA PHE A 132 -5.37 -6.16 -11.67
C PHE A 132 -6.52 -7.03 -11.19
N TYR A 133 -7.31 -7.45 -12.16
CA TYR A 133 -8.37 -8.43 -11.98
C TYR A 133 -7.81 -9.84 -12.08
N TYR A 134 -8.20 -10.73 -11.17
CA TYR A 134 -7.85 -12.15 -11.24
C TYR A 134 -9.07 -13.07 -11.41
N GLU A 135 -10.28 -12.55 -11.18
CA GLU A 135 -11.53 -13.29 -11.43
C GLU A 135 -12.61 -12.32 -11.92
N LYS A 136 -13.31 -12.72 -12.98
CA LYS A 136 -14.38 -11.94 -13.61
C LYS A 136 -15.48 -12.89 -14.03
N ASP A 137 -16.60 -12.87 -13.32
CA ASP A 137 -17.81 -13.55 -13.74
C ASP A 137 -19.03 -12.59 -13.72
N ASN A 138 -20.20 -13.12 -14.04
CA ASN A 138 -21.42 -12.29 -14.18
C ASN A 138 -21.96 -11.77 -12.84
N ASN A 139 -21.57 -12.36 -11.71
CA ASN A 139 -22.11 -12.10 -10.38
C ASN A 139 -21.02 -11.73 -9.36
N GLN A 140 -19.75 -11.82 -9.73
CA GLN A 140 -18.61 -11.64 -8.86
C GLN A 140 -17.41 -11.14 -9.67
N THR A 141 -16.71 -10.16 -9.08
CA THR A 141 -15.44 -9.69 -9.60
C THR A 141 -14.42 -9.64 -8.48
N SER A 142 -13.24 -10.19 -8.74
CA SER A 142 -12.13 -10.19 -7.81
C SER A 142 -10.90 -9.52 -8.41
N TYR A 143 -10.29 -8.62 -7.65
CA TYR A 143 -9.10 -7.86 -8.03
C TYR A 143 -8.15 -7.71 -6.85
N ARG A 144 -6.91 -7.32 -7.13
CA ARG A 144 -6.01 -6.85 -6.08
C ARG A 144 -5.48 -5.47 -6.38
N TYR A 145 -5.08 -4.80 -5.30
CA TYR A 145 -4.57 -3.45 -5.30
C TYR A 145 -3.35 -3.40 -4.38
N HIS A 146 -2.19 -3.03 -4.91
CA HIS A 146 -0.93 -2.99 -4.19
C HIS A 146 -0.49 -1.55 -3.89
N ILE A 147 -0.23 -1.26 -2.62
CA ILE A 147 0.19 0.07 -2.16
C ILE A 147 1.52 -0.05 -1.43
N PHE A 148 2.40 0.93 -1.58
CA PHE A 148 3.61 1.06 -0.79
C PHE A 148 3.65 2.44 -0.15
N LEU A 149 3.57 2.47 1.17
CA LEU A 149 3.59 3.70 1.95
C LEU A 149 4.99 3.92 2.54
N ALA A 150 5.50 5.16 2.45
CA ALA A 150 6.71 5.55 3.16
C ALA A 150 6.52 6.90 3.87
N ILE A 151 6.81 6.93 5.17
CA ILE A 151 6.69 8.14 5.97
C ILE A 151 7.83 8.31 6.97
N GLN A 152 8.37 9.53 7.01
CA GLN A 152 9.27 9.98 8.06
C GLN A 152 8.46 10.75 9.12
N GLU A 153 8.48 10.27 10.36
CA GLU A 153 7.49 10.68 11.36
C GLU A 153 7.92 11.86 12.25
N ASN A 154 9.22 12.19 12.32
CA ASN A 154 9.73 13.32 13.10
C ASN A 154 10.97 13.97 12.46
N LYS A 155 11.19 15.26 12.75
CA LYS A 155 12.40 16.00 12.37
C LYS A 155 13.58 15.70 13.31
N GLU A 156 13.29 15.38 14.56
CA GLU A 156 14.29 15.15 15.62
C GLU A 156 14.55 13.67 15.90
N ASN A 157 13.67 12.76 15.40
CA ASN A 157 13.81 11.31 15.57
C ASN A 157 13.70 10.59 14.22
N LEU A 158 14.74 9.82 13.93
CA LEU A 158 15.23 9.26 12.66
C LEU A 158 14.43 8.05 12.14
N PHE A 159 13.12 7.99 12.39
CA PHE A 159 12.32 6.83 12.00
C PHE A 159 11.72 7.00 10.60
N LEU A 160 11.99 6.02 9.74
CA LEU A 160 11.30 5.82 8.49
C LEU A 160 10.41 4.60 8.63
N LYS A 161 9.12 4.79 8.41
CA LYS A 161 8.13 3.71 8.31
C LYS A 161 7.95 3.35 6.84
N ILE A 162 8.06 2.06 6.55
CA ILE A 162 7.78 1.45 5.24
C ILE A 162 6.65 0.45 5.42
N VAL A 163 5.58 0.59 4.64
CA VAL A 163 4.40 -0.27 4.72
C VAL A 163 3.97 -0.73 3.33
N PRO A 164 4.44 -1.89 2.84
CA PRO A 164 3.80 -2.57 1.72
C PRO A 164 2.43 -3.11 2.13
N ILE A 165 1.44 -2.98 1.24
CA ILE A 165 0.05 -3.37 1.46
C ILE A 165 -0.48 -4.05 0.20
N SER A 166 -1.15 -5.17 0.37
CA SER A 166 -2.03 -5.79 -0.64
C SER A 166 -3.45 -5.75 -0.12
N ILE A 167 -4.37 -5.31 -0.98
CA ILE A 167 -5.81 -5.36 -0.74
C ILE A 167 -6.41 -6.25 -1.83
N ASP A 168 -6.80 -7.47 -1.46
CA ASP A 168 -7.45 -8.41 -2.35
C ASP A 168 -8.95 -8.30 -2.12
N VAL A 169 -9.68 -7.82 -3.12
CA VAL A 169 -11.11 -7.53 -3.01
C VAL A 169 -11.89 -8.50 -3.88
N THR A 170 -12.95 -9.07 -3.31
CA THR A 170 -14.00 -9.79 -4.02
C THR A 170 -15.32 -9.08 -3.75
N ILE A 171 -16.03 -8.70 -4.82
CA ILE A 171 -17.32 -8.00 -4.78
C ILE A 171 -18.35 -8.86 -5.50
N ASN A 172 -19.56 -9.01 -4.96
CA ASN A 172 -20.69 -9.69 -5.59
C ASN A 172 -21.34 -8.88 -6.73
N SER A 173 -20.54 -8.45 -7.70
CA SER A 173 -20.98 -7.60 -8.80
C SER A 173 -20.11 -7.83 -10.03
N ASN A 174 -20.68 -7.69 -11.22
CA ASN A 174 -19.94 -7.82 -12.48
C ASN A 174 -18.97 -6.66 -12.71
N ILE A 175 -18.05 -6.83 -13.66
CA ILE A 175 -17.00 -5.86 -13.95
C ILE A 175 -17.52 -4.47 -14.34
N GLU A 176 -18.62 -4.39 -15.11
CA GLU A 176 -19.13 -3.11 -15.60
C GLU A 176 -19.76 -2.26 -14.48
N GLU A 177 -20.39 -2.91 -13.51
CA GLU A 177 -20.91 -2.24 -12.32
C GLU A 177 -19.79 -1.75 -11.39
N ILE A 178 -18.75 -2.56 -11.15
CA ILE A 178 -17.68 -2.16 -10.23
C ILE A 178 -16.86 -0.97 -10.75
N ARG A 179 -16.77 -0.81 -12.08
CA ARG A 179 -16.02 0.26 -12.76
C ARG A 179 -16.52 1.67 -12.45
N ILE A 180 -17.79 1.77 -12.05
CA ILE A 180 -18.51 3.02 -11.82
C ILE A 180 -19.05 3.14 -10.40
N LEU A 181 -18.55 2.33 -9.45
CA LEU A 181 -18.97 2.40 -8.06
C LEU A 181 -18.80 3.80 -7.49
N ASN A 182 -19.70 4.15 -6.58
CA ASN A 182 -19.62 5.31 -5.72
C ASN A 182 -19.76 4.90 -4.24
N THR A 183 -19.51 5.84 -3.33
CA THR A 183 -19.49 5.58 -1.88
C THR A 183 -20.82 5.11 -1.28
N HIS A 184 -21.95 5.37 -1.94
CA HIS A 184 -23.29 5.04 -1.45
C HIS A 184 -23.77 3.66 -1.94
N ASP A 185 -23.13 3.09 -2.96
CA ASP A 185 -23.54 1.79 -3.50
C ASP A 185 -23.38 0.70 -2.44
N ILE A 186 -24.36 -0.21 -2.39
CA ILE A 186 -24.40 -1.30 -1.42
C ILE A 186 -23.98 -2.59 -2.13
N ARG A 187 -23.03 -3.33 -1.55
CA ARG A 187 -22.53 -4.60 -2.05
C ARG A 187 -22.13 -5.55 -0.91
N ASP A 188 -21.92 -6.80 -1.26
CA ASP A 188 -21.26 -7.78 -0.39
C ASP A 188 -19.78 -7.85 -0.77
N PHE A 189 -18.93 -7.74 0.24
CA PHE A 189 -17.49 -7.69 0.09
C PHE A 189 -16.83 -8.81 0.88
N THR A 190 -15.83 -9.42 0.27
CA THR A 190 -14.75 -10.13 0.97
C THR A 190 -13.44 -9.41 0.64
N VAL A 191 -12.76 -8.87 1.65
CA VAL A 191 -11.50 -8.15 1.48
C VAL A 191 -10.42 -8.82 2.32
N ASN A 192 -9.36 -9.32 1.70
CA ASN A 192 -8.16 -9.76 2.40
C ASN A 192 -7.11 -8.65 2.37
N ILE A 193 -6.68 -8.19 3.55
CA ILE A 193 -5.62 -7.20 3.68
C ILE A 193 -4.38 -7.91 4.20
N LYS A 194 -3.26 -7.72 3.50
CA LYS A 194 -1.93 -8.12 3.94
C LYS A 194 -1.03 -6.89 3.98
N ALA A 195 -0.38 -6.64 5.10
CA ALA A 195 0.51 -5.49 5.26
C ALA A 195 1.47 -5.67 6.44
N ILE A 196 2.64 -5.06 6.35
CA ILE A 196 3.69 -5.11 7.38
C ILE A 196 4.16 -3.68 7.63
N ASN A 197 4.19 -3.24 8.88
CA ASN A 197 4.77 -1.95 9.25
C ASN A 197 6.23 -2.15 9.69
N LEU A 198 7.15 -1.80 8.82
CA LEU A 198 8.58 -1.86 9.06
C LEU A 198 9.10 -0.48 9.47
N VAL A 199 9.80 -0.42 10.60
CA VAL A 199 10.47 0.80 11.07
C VAL A 199 11.97 0.65 10.90
N PHE A 200 12.59 1.60 10.20
CA PHE A 200 14.02 1.82 10.20
C PHE A 200 14.35 2.86 11.28
N TYR A 201 15.30 2.55 12.16
CA TYR A 201 15.90 3.54 13.03
C TYR A 201 17.29 3.95 12.51
N ASP A 202 17.71 5.18 12.85
CA ASP A 202 18.95 5.77 12.35
C ASP A 202 19.04 5.79 10.81
N ILE A 203 18.03 6.37 10.16
CA ILE A 203 17.97 6.46 8.69
C ILE A 203 19.16 7.19 8.06
N ASP A 204 19.91 8.01 8.81
CA ASP A 204 21.11 8.67 8.30
C ASP A 204 22.32 7.71 8.23
N ASN A 205 22.21 6.49 8.76
CA ASN A 205 23.24 5.47 8.67
C ASN A 205 23.53 5.12 7.19
N PRO A 206 24.79 5.33 6.73
CA PRO A 206 25.16 5.07 5.34
C PRO A 206 25.23 3.58 5.02
N ASN A 207 25.28 2.70 6.01
CA ASN A 207 25.34 1.25 5.83
C ASN A 207 23.95 0.62 5.64
N LEU A 208 22.86 1.35 5.89
CA LEU A 208 21.48 0.86 5.77
C LEU A 208 21.18 0.26 4.38
N LEU A 209 21.91 0.70 3.35
CA LEU A 209 21.81 0.16 1.98
C LEU A 209 23.10 -0.50 1.47
N LYS A 210 24.21 -0.53 2.23
CA LYS A 210 25.52 -0.98 1.69
C LYS A 210 25.57 -2.47 1.39
N ASP A 211 24.74 -3.27 2.06
CA ASP A 211 24.69 -4.70 1.80
C ASP A 211 23.80 -5.06 0.58
N PHE A 212 23.09 -4.09 -0.01
CA PHE A 212 22.27 -4.30 -1.22
C PHE A 212 23.08 -4.36 -2.51
N ASN A 213 24.18 -3.61 -2.60
CA ASN A 213 25.05 -3.63 -3.78
C ASN A 213 25.98 -4.86 -3.84
N ARG A 214 25.76 -5.86 -2.97
CA ARG A 214 26.55 -7.10 -2.89
C ARG A 214 25.87 -8.33 -3.50
N SER A 215 24.64 -8.19 -4.01
CA SER A 215 23.88 -9.29 -4.63
C SER A 215 23.47 -8.97 -6.06
#